data_AF-A0A093BYK2-F1
#
_entry.id   AF-A0A093BYK2-F1
#
_cell.length_a   1.000
_cell.length_b   1.000
_cell.length_c   1.000
_cell.angle_alpha   90.00
_cell.angle_beta   90.00
_cell.angle_gamma   90.00
#
_symmetry.space_group_name_H-M   'P 1'
#
loop_
_entity.id
_entity.type
_entity.pdbx_description
1 polymer ?
#
loop_
_entity_poly.entity_id
_entity_poly.type
_entity_poly.pdbx_seq_one_letter_code
_entity_poly.pdbx_strand_id
1 'polypeptide(L)' 'EEELICPICLHVFVEPVQLPCKHNFCRGCIGEAWAKE' A
#
# COMPACT_ATOMS: atom_id res chain seq x y z
N GLU A 1 4.54 3.92 -19.33
CA GLU A 1 4.88 3.82 -17.90
C GLU A 1 3.92 2.85 -17.25
N GLU A 2 4.41 1.92 -16.43
CA GLU A 2 3.54 1.17 -15.51
C GLU A 2 3.38 2.04 -14.26
N GLU A 3 2.17 2.55 -14.02
CA GLU A 3 1.91 3.27 -12.79
C GLU A 3 1.96 2.26 -11.62
N LEU A 4 2.76 2.58 -10.60
CA LEU A 4 2.88 1.77 -9.39
C LEU A 4 1.63 2.01 -8.52
N ILE A 5 0.70 1.04 -8.55
CA ILE A 5 -0.62 1.11 -7.93
C ILE A 5 -0.66 0.32 -6.62
N CYS A 6 -1.34 0.86 -5.62
CA CYS A 6 -1.61 0.17 -4.36
C CYS A 6 -2.70 -0.91 -4.53
N PRO A 7 -2.45 -2.16 -4.13
CA PRO A 7 -3.42 -3.24 -4.29
C PRO A 7 -4.62 -3.14 -3.32
N ILE A 8 -4.57 -2.26 -2.31
CA ILE A 8 -5.67 -2.04 -1.37
C ILE A 8 -6.67 -1.03 -1.91
N CYS A 9 -6.21 0.15 -2.35
CA CYS A 9 -7.10 1.22 -2.81
C CYS A 9 -7.19 1.34 -4.33
N LEU A 10 -6.37 0.62 -5.10
CA LEU A 10 -6.32 0.67 -6.57
C LEU A 10 -5.99 2.05 -7.16
N HIS A 11 -5.28 2.88 -6.40
CA HIS A 11 -4.74 4.18 -6.84
C HIS A 11 -3.20 4.18 -6.80
N VAL A 12 -2.57 5.16 -7.45
CA VAL A 12 -1.13 5.43 -7.31
C VAL A 12 -0.74 5.51 -5.84
N PHE A 13 0.40 4.94 -5.47
CA PHE A 13 0.86 4.95 -4.09
C PHE A 13 0.92 6.36 -3.49
N VAL A 14 0.33 6.52 -2.31
CA VAL A 14 0.46 7.71 -1.45
C VAL A 14 1.25 7.29 -0.22
N GLU A 15 2.43 7.89 -0.03
CA GLU A 15 3.38 7.54 1.04
C GLU A 15 3.63 6.01 1.07
N PRO A 16 4.29 5.43 0.04
CA PRO A 16 4.47 3.99 -0.06
C PRO A 16 5.28 3.43 1.12
N VAL A 17 4.82 2.31 1.65
CA VAL A 17 5.52 1.49 2.64
C VAL A 17 5.84 0.14 1.99
N GLN A 18 7.12 -0.22 1.99
CA GLN A 18 7.57 -1.54 1.55
C GLN A 18 7.61 -2.50 2.74
N LEU A 19 6.87 -3.61 2.64
CA LEU A 19 6.94 -4.70 3.62
C LEU A 19 8.21 -5.55 3.40
N PRO A 20 8.65 -6.34 4.40
CA PRO A 20 9.78 -7.26 4.24
C PRO A 20 9.63 -8.27 3.09
N CYS A 21 8.39 -8.61 2.71
CA CYS A 21 8.07 -9.43 1.53
C CYS A 21 8.18 -8.68 0.19
N LYS A 22 8.65 -7.42 0.22
CA LYS A 22 8.87 -6.50 -0.91
C LYS A 22 7.61 -5.96 -1.60
N HIS A 23 6.42 -6.25 -1.08
CA HIS A 23 5.18 -5.62 -1.55
C HIS A 23 5.05 -4.19 -1.00
N ASN A 24 4.49 -3.29 -1.81
CA ASN A 24 4.27 -1.89 -1.46
C ASN A 24 2.77 -1.61 -1.25
N PHE A 25 2.47 -0.72 -0.32
CA PHE A 25 1.12 -0.25 0.00
C PHE A 25 1.15 1.23 0.38
N CYS A 26 0.02 1.95 0.29
CA CYS A 26 -0.07 3.26 0.90
C CYS A 26 0.03 3.13 2.43
N ARG A 27 0.72 4.05 3.11
CA ARG A 27 0.84 4.07 4.57
C ARG A 27 -0.51 4.02 5.27
N GLY A 28 -1.49 4.78 4.78
CA GLY A 28 -2.86 4.75 5.30
C GLY A 28 -3.54 3.41 5.09
N CYS A 29 -3.47 2.86 3.87
CA CYS A 29 -4.11 1.60 3.54
C CYS A 29 -3.59 0.41 4.37
N ILE A 30 -2.28 0.28 4.54
CA ILE A 30 -1.71 -0.81 5.35
C ILE A 30 -2.01 -0.62 6.84
N GLY A 31 -1.99 0.62 7.33
CA GLY A 31 -2.37 0.93 8.71
C GLY A 31 -3.82 0.57 9.03
N GLU A 32 -4.76 0.93 8.15
CA GLU A 32 -6.17 0.56 8.29
C GLU A 32 -6.40 -0.95 8.21
N ALA A 33 -5.66 -1.66 7.33
CA ALA A 33 -5.77 -3.10 7.19
C ALA A 33 -5.36 -3.84 8.49
N TRP A 34 -4.27 -3.40 9.14
CA TRP A 34 -3.83 -3.96 10.42
C TRP A 34 -4.67 -3.51 11.62
N ALA A 35 -5.33 -2.35 11.56
CA ALA A 35 -6.24 -1.89 12.61
C ALA A 35 -7.59 -2.63 12.63
N LYS A 36 -7.89 -3.42 11.60
CA LYS A 36 -9.12 -4.24 11.49
C LYS A 36 -8.97 -5.65 12.06
N GLU A 37 -7.89 -5.94 12.78
CA GLU A 37 -7.69 -7.16 13.58
C GLU A 37 -8.20 -7.02 15.02
#